data_AF-A0A834VA61-F1
#
_entry.id   AF-A0A834VA61-F1
#
_cell.length_a   1.000
_cell.length_b   1.000
_cell.length_c   1.000
_cell.angle_alpha   90.00
_cell.angle_beta   90.00
_cell.angle_gamma   90.00
#
_symmetry.space_group_name_H-M   'P 1'
#
loop_
_entity.id
_entity.type
_entity.pdbx_description
1 polymer ?
#
loop_
_entity_poly.entity_id
_entity_poly.type
_entity_poly.pdbx_seq_one_letter_code
_entity_poly.pdbx_strand_id
1 'polypeptide(L)'
;MFLMYVLTFCKTVVYICNMFIIADQSQRGSLFTLFLNNPLMAFLFVSGLSSMRRGLWEKCQEYLRKINRDIAQLLTHSRSIDQAFLQFFGDEFLRLLLTRFIFCSATMRMHKIFRETRNYPESYPQLPRDETVENPHLQKHILELASILDVRNVFFENTIDDY
;
A
#
# COMPACT_ATOMS: atom_id res chain seq x y z
N MET A 1 -5.29 -26.29 -3.76
CA MET A 1 -5.77 -25.22 -2.86
C MET A 1 -4.89 -23.97 -2.96
N PHE A 2 -3.56 -24.06 -2.79
CA PHE A 2 -2.61 -22.95 -2.98
C PHE A 2 -2.72 -22.25 -4.36
N LEU A 3 -2.76 -23.02 -5.46
CA LEU A 3 -2.98 -22.47 -6.81
C LEU A 3 -4.29 -21.69 -6.94
N MET A 4 -5.32 -22.06 -6.18
CA MET A 4 -6.62 -21.41 -6.22
C MET A 4 -6.57 -20.04 -5.54
N TYR A 5 -5.84 -19.90 -4.43
CA TYR A 5 -5.63 -18.61 -3.75
C TYR A 5 -4.70 -17.69 -4.53
N VAL A 6 -3.67 -18.23 -5.19
CA VAL A 6 -2.83 -17.45 -6.11
C VAL A 6 -3.61 -17.02 -7.34
N LEU A 7 -4.46 -17.88 -7.91
CA LEU A 7 -5.37 -17.50 -9.00
C LEU A 7 -6.45 -16.53 -8.53
N THR A 8 -6.95 -16.62 -7.30
CA THR A 8 -7.92 -15.66 -6.75
C THR A 8 -7.24 -14.35 -6.42
N PHE A 9 -6.03 -14.33 -5.87
CA PHE A 9 -5.27 -13.10 -5.63
C PHE A 9 -4.82 -12.45 -6.94
N CYS A 10 -4.32 -13.23 -7.91
CA CYS A 10 -4.07 -12.73 -9.26
C CYS A 10 -5.35 -12.31 -9.95
N LYS A 11 -6.47 -13.03 -9.82
CA LYS A 11 -7.76 -12.59 -10.37
C LYS A 11 -8.26 -11.33 -9.66
N THR A 12 -8.13 -11.18 -8.35
CA THR A 12 -8.52 -10.00 -7.58
C THR A 12 -7.61 -8.82 -7.91
N VAL A 13 -6.30 -9.01 -8.03
CA VAL A 13 -5.37 -7.99 -8.52
C VAL A 13 -5.72 -7.61 -9.97
N VAL A 14 -6.04 -8.57 -10.84
CA VAL A 14 -6.48 -8.33 -12.23
C VAL A 14 -7.89 -7.73 -12.31
N TYR A 15 -8.79 -8.02 -11.36
CA TYR A 15 -10.17 -7.51 -11.31
C TYR A 15 -10.20 -6.10 -10.69
N ILE A 16 -9.38 -5.83 -9.66
CA ILE A 16 -9.12 -4.49 -9.12
C ILE A 16 -8.44 -3.63 -10.18
N CYS A 17 -7.47 -4.20 -10.91
CA CYS A 17 -6.91 -3.54 -12.09
C CYS A 17 -7.99 -3.25 -13.13
N ASN A 18 -8.83 -4.21 -13.51
CA ASN A 18 -9.91 -3.99 -14.49
C ASN A 18 -10.98 -2.99 -14.02
N MET A 19 -11.32 -2.94 -12.74
CA MET A 19 -12.29 -1.98 -12.21
C MET A 19 -11.74 -0.55 -12.22
N PHE A 20 -10.43 -0.37 -12.01
CA PHE A 20 -9.75 0.93 -12.19
C PHE A 20 -9.44 1.27 -13.67
N ILE A 21 -9.35 0.28 -14.57
CA ILE A 21 -9.10 0.48 -16.01
C ILE A 21 -10.30 1.13 -16.72
N ILE A 22 -11.54 0.92 -16.27
CA ILE A 22 -12.72 1.51 -16.92
C ILE A 22 -12.76 3.05 -16.78
N ALA A 23 -11.95 3.65 -15.89
CA ALA A 23 -11.92 5.09 -15.66
C ALA A 23 -10.77 5.86 -16.35
N ASP A 24 -9.74 5.20 -16.90
CA ASP A 24 -8.63 5.92 -17.56
C ASP A 24 -8.26 5.30 -18.92
N GLN A 25 -8.75 5.93 -20.00
CA GLN A 25 -8.22 5.72 -21.34
C GLN A 25 -6.83 6.39 -21.44
N SER A 26 -5.77 5.70 -21.01
CA SER A 26 -4.44 5.91 -21.58
C SER A 26 -3.56 4.71 -21.32
N GLN A 27 -2.54 4.49 -22.15
CA GLN A 27 -1.65 3.33 -22.13
C GLN A 27 -0.72 3.23 -20.89
N ARG A 28 -1.17 3.67 -19.72
CA ARG A 28 -0.46 3.62 -18.44
C ARG A 28 -1.36 2.83 -17.48
N GLY A 29 -0.86 1.71 -16.97
CA GLY A 29 -1.61 0.90 -16.01
C GLY A 29 -2.10 1.71 -14.80
N SER A 30 -3.09 1.18 -14.07
CA SER A 30 -3.72 1.89 -12.96
C SER A 30 -2.72 2.34 -11.88
N LEU A 31 -3.06 3.39 -11.12
CA LEU A 31 -2.27 3.83 -9.96
C LEU A 31 -1.98 2.67 -8.99
N PHE A 32 -2.97 1.80 -8.79
CA PHE A 32 -2.81 0.58 -8.02
C PHE A 32 -1.69 -0.31 -8.57
N THR A 33 -1.67 -0.55 -9.88
CA THR A 33 -0.59 -1.32 -10.55
C THR A 33 0.77 -0.67 -10.34
N LEU A 34 0.83 0.67 -10.40
CA LEU A 34 2.06 1.41 -10.15
C LEU A 34 2.56 1.20 -8.71
N PHE A 35 1.69 1.22 -7.69
CA PHE A 35 2.06 0.90 -6.32
C PHE A 35 2.59 -0.53 -6.18
N LEU A 36 1.93 -1.51 -6.81
CA LEU A 36 2.35 -2.91 -6.75
C LEU A 36 3.69 -3.16 -7.45
N ASN A 37 4.00 -2.41 -8.50
CA ASN A 37 5.26 -2.56 -9.24
C ASN A 37 6.41 -1.72 -8.66
N ASN A 38 6.15 -0.44 -8.37
CA ASN A 38 7.12 0.53 -7.88
C ASN A 38 6.45 1.48 -6.85
N PRO A 39 6.34 1.05 -5.57
CA PRO A 39 5.60 1.78 -4.55
C PRO A 39 6.17 3.16 -4.26
N LEU A 40 7.49 3.37 -4.41
CA LEU A 40 8.09 4.69 -4.23
C LEU A 40 7.69 5.65 -5.36
N MET A 41 7.75 5.21 -6.62
CA MET A 41 7.29 6.05 -7.74
C MET A 41 5.81 6.39 -7.61
N ALA A 42 4.99 5.43 -7.21
CA ALA A 42 3.57 5.66 -6.99
C ALA A 42 3.34 6.72 -5.90
N PHE A 43 4.07 6.60 -4.78
CA PHE A 43 4.02 7.55 -3.68
C PHE A 43 4.39 8.97 -4.11
N LEU A 44 5.45 9.13 -4.91
CA LEU A 44 5.84 10.43 -5.46
C LEU A 44 4.77 11.00 -6.39
N PHE A 45 4.26 10.16 -7.28
CA PHE A 45 3.25 10.55 -8.26
C PHE A 45 1.98 11.08 -7.56
N VAL A 46 1.44 10.36 -6.57
CA VAL A 46 0.24 10.83 -5.84
C VAL A 46 0.52 12.08 -5.02
N SER A 47 1.75 12.25 -4.53
CA SER A 47 2.18 13.42 -3.77
C SER A 47 2.51 14.64 -4.65
N GLY A 48 2.32 14.55 -5.97
CA GLY A 48 2.58 15.65 -6.91
C GLY A 48 4.04 15.86 -7.28
N LEU A 49 4.91 14.87 -7.00
CA LEU A 49 6.33 14.93 -7.31
C LEU A 49 6.64 14.20 -8.63
N SER A 50 7.35 14.87 -9.54
CA SER A 50 7.70 14.34 -10.86
C SER A 50 9.13 13.81 -10.96
N SER A 51 10.03 14.23 -10.06
CA SER A 51 11.44 13.82 -10.07
C SER A 51 12.08 13.94 -8.69
N MET A 52 13.23 13.28 -8.49
CA MET A 52 13.97 13.30 -7.23
C MET A 52 15.47 13.17 -7.46
N ARG A 53 16.27 13.80 -6.60
CA ARG A 53 17.72 13.61 -6.54
C ARG A 53 18.06 12.17 -6.12
N ARG A 54 19.09 11.58 -6.73
CA ARG A 54 19.52 10.18 -6.49
C ARG A 54 19.73 9.84 -5.01
N GLY A 55 20.44 10.67 -4.25
CA GLY A 55 20.70 10.39 -2.83
C GLY A 55 19.44 10.37 -1.98
N LEU A 56 18.47 11.24 -2.28
CA LEU A 56 17.17 11.23 -1.61
C LEU A 56 16.35 9.99 -2.01
N TRP A 57 16.44 9.59 -3.28
CA TRP A 57 15.79 8.38 -3.79
C TRP A 57 16.27 7.13 -3.07
N GLU A 58 17.58 6.95 -2.92
CA GLU A 58 18.17 5.82 -2.19
C GLU A 58 17.74 5.80 -0.72
N LYS A 59 17.72 6.98 -0.07
CA LYS A 59 17.22 7.13 1.31
C LYS A 59 15.75 6.72 1.44
N CYS A 60 14.88 7.21 0.55
CA CYS A 60 13.46 6.86 0.55
C CYS A 60 13.23 5.38 0.21
N GLN A 61 14.03 4.80 -0.68
CA GLN A 61 13.97 3.38 -0.98
C GLN A 61 14.31 2.53 0.24
N GLU A 62 15.38 2.86 0.97
CA GLU A 62 15.72 2.12 2.19
C GLU A 62 14.65 2.28 3.27
N TYR A 63 14.13 3.50 3.43
CA TYR A 63 13.03 3.73 4.36
C TYR A 63 11.78 2.92 3.97
N LEU A 64 11.44 2.85 2.69
CA LEU A 64 10.32 2.04 2.21
C LEU A 64 10.57 0.53 2.38
N ARG A 65 11.82 0.05 2.28
CA ARG A 65 12.16 -1.34 2.63
C ARG A 65 11.91 -1.62 4.10
N LYS A 66 12.23 -0.67 5.00
CA LYS A 66 11.86 -0.76 6.41
C LYS A 66 10.34 -0.87 6.59
N ILE A 67 9.57 0.02 5.97
CA ILE A 67 8.09 -0.03 6.03
C ILE A 67 7.55 -1.40 5.58
N ASN A 68 8.05 -1.94 4.46
CA ASN A 68 7.62 -3.26 3.98
C ASN A 68 7.96 -4.40 4.96
N ARG A 69 9.12 -4.33 5.63
CA ARG A 69 9.49 -5.28 6.70
C ARG A 69 8.54 -5.16 7.90
N ASP A 70 8.20 -3.95 8.30
CA ASP A 70 7.31 -3.70 9.44
C ASP A 70 5.87 -4.15 9.13
N ILE A 71 5.38 -3.92 7.89
CA ILE A 71 4.11 -4.49 7.42
C ILE A 71 4.14 -6.01 7.44
N ALA A 72 5.21 -6.64 6.95
CA ALA A 72 5.37 -8.09 6.98
C ALA A 72 5.30 -8.64 8.41
N GLN A 73 5.90 -7.94 9.38
CA GLN A 73 5.82 -8.29 10.79
C GLN A 73 4.40 -8.12 11.34
N LEU A 74 3.72 -7.00 11.06
CA LEU A 74 2.31 -6.80 11.44
C LEU A 74 1.43 -7.95 10.96
N LEU A 75 1.60 -8.34 9.69
CA LEU A 75 0.83 -9.40 9.06
C LEU A 75 1.07 -10.80 9.67
N THR A 76 2.29 -11.05 10.15
CA THR A 76 2.68 -12.38 10.67
C THR A 76 2.45 -12.54 12.17
N HIS A 77 2.33 -11.44 12.92
CA HIS A 77 2.10 -11.47 14.37
C HIS A 77 0.63 -11.32 14.76
N SER A 78 -0.20 -10.77 13.88
CA SER A 78 -1.64 -10.64 14.14
C SER A 78 -2.32 -12.01 14.16
N ARG A 79 -3.17 -12.23 15.17
CA ARG A 79 -3.98 -13.45 15.30
C ARG A 79 -5.32 -13.37 14.56
N SER A 80 -5.72 -12.18 14.15
CA SER A 80 -7.00 -11.93 13.46
C SER A 80 -6.86 -12.05 11.94
N ILE A 81 -5.63 -12.12 11.42
CA ILE A 81 -5.36 -12.33 9.99
C ILE A 81 -5.65 -13.77 9.59
N ASP A 82 -6.40 -13.92 8.51
CA ASP A 82 -6.72 -15.22 7.92
C ASP A 82 -5.44 -15.95 7.48
N GLN A 83 -5.37 -17.25 7.82
CA GLN A 83 -4.26 -18.13 7.46
C GLN A 83 -3.98 -18.16 5.95
N ALA A 84 -4.96 -17.87 5.09
CA ALA A 84 -4.78 -17.74 3.65
C ALA A 84 -3.74 -16.67 3.28
N PHE A 85 -3.65 -15.56 4.02
CA PHE A 85 -2.63 -14.54 3.80
C PHE A 85 -1.23 -15.01 4.22
N LEU A 86 -1.13 -15.80 5.30
CA LEU A 86 0.14 -16.33 5.76
C LEU A 86 0.76 -17.31 4.76
N GLN A 87 -0.06 -18.00 3.94
CA GLN A 87 0.43 -18.84 2.86
C GLN A 87 1.22 -18.06 1.80
N PHE A 88 0.89 -16.78 1.57
CA PHE A 88 1.64 -15.93 0.65
C PHE A 88 3.07 -15.65 1.12
N PHE A 89 3.36 -15.79 2.42
CA PHE A 89 4.71 -15.60 2.95
C PHE A 89 5.67 -16.75 2.62
N GLY A 90 5.16 -17.88 2.13
CA GLY A 90 5.96 -18.97 1.59
C GLY A 90 6.60 -18.66 0.22
N ASP A 91 6.11 -17.63 -0.48
CA ASP A 91 6.65 -17.15 -1.75
C ASP A 91 7.11 -15.69 -1.64
N GLU A 92 8.32 -15.39 -2.11
CA GLU A 92 8.89 -14.06 -1.97
C GLU A 92 8.12 -12.99 -2.76
N PHE A 93 7.67 -13.33 -3.97
CA PHE A 93 6.95 -12.40 -4.83
C PHE A 93 5.55 -12.09 -4.27
N LEU A 94 4.82 -13.11 -3.80
CA LEU A 94 3.50 -12.91 -3.20
C LEU A 94 3.59 -12.11 -1.89
N ARG A 95 4.59 -12.39 -1.05
CA ARG A 95 4.87 -11.60 0.16
C ARG A 95 5.14 -10.13 -0.18
N LEU A 96 5.95 -9.89 -1.22
CA LEU A 96 6.26 -8.54 -1.69
C LEU A 96 5.00 -7.85 -2.22
N LEU A 97 4.16 -8.56 -2.98
CA LEU A 97 2.93 -8.02 -3.53
C LEU A 97 1.92 -7.65 -2.43
N LEU A 98 1.79 -8.49 -1.40
CA LEU A 98 0.92 -8.24 -0.25
C LEU A 98 1.39 -7.04 0.58
N THR A 99 2.68 -6.94 0.90
CA THR A 99 3.21 -5.78 1.65
C THR A 99 3.01 -4.47 0.89
N ARG A 100 3.22 -4.48 -0.43
CA ARG A 100 2.95 -3.32 -1.31
C ARG A 100 1.47 -2.97 -1.40
N PHE A 101 0.58 -3.97 -1.41
CA PHE A 101 -0.86 -3.75 -1.34
C PHE A 101 -1.26 -3.00 -0.05
N ILE A 102 -0.76 -3.42 1.11
CA ILE A 102 -1.05 -2.76 2.39
C ILE A 102 -0.55 -1.31 2.36
N PHE A 103 0.70 -1.10 1.91
CA PHE A 103 1.27 0.24 1.76
C PHE A 103 0.43 1.14 0.84
N CYS A 104 -0.03 0.59 -0.29
CA CYS A 104 -0.92 1.28 -1.23
C CYS A 104 -2.24 1.68 -0.56
N SER A 105 -2.94 0.73 0.05
CA SER A 105 -4.24 0.98 0.69
C SER A 105 -4.13 2.02 1.80
N ALA A 106 -3.12 1.90 2.66
CA ALA A 106 -2.86 2.87 3.73
C ALA A 106 -2.54 4.27 3.17
N THR A 107 -1.65 4.35 2.17
CA THR A 107 -1.30 5.63 1.53
C THR A 107 -2.54 6.31 0.93
N MET A 108 -3.40 5.55 0.23
CA MET A 108 -4.61 6.09 -0.37
C MET A 108 -5.59 6.58 0.69
N ARG A 109 -5.82 5.82 1.77
CA ARG A 109 -6.69 6.23 2.89
C ARG A 109 -6.22 7.51 3.58
N MET A 110 -4.91 7.74 3.65
CA MET A 110 -4.34 8.94 4.28
C MET A 110 -4.28 10.16 3.37
N HIS A 111 -4.35 9.99 2.05
CA HIS A 111 -4.12 11.10 1.12
C HIS A 111 -5.41 11.94 0.92
N LYS A 112 -5.29 13.27 0.99
CA LYS A 112 -6.44 14.19 0.99
C LYS A 112 -7.33 14.16 -0.25
N ILE A 113 -6.80 13.64 -1.37
CA ILE A 113 -7.51 13.56 -2.66
C ILE A 113 -8.38 12.31 -2.79
N PHE A 114 -8.07 11.23 -2.06
CA PHE A 114 -8.79 9.95 -2.18
C PHE A 114 -9.87 9.83 -1.10
N ARG A 115 -10.78 10.80 -0.98
CA ARG A 115 -11.76 10.85 0.13
C ARG A 115 -12.84 9.77 0.08
N GLU A 116 -13.11 9.24 -1.10
CA GLU A 116 -14.20 8.27 -1.27
C GLU A 116 -13.69 6.86 -1.03
N THR A 117 -14.33 6.15 -0.10
CA THR A 117 -13.93 4.79 0.32
C THR A 117 -13.90 3.78 -0.82
N ARG A 118 -14.75 3.98 -1.85
CA ARG A 118 -14.75 3.16 -3.08
C ARG A 118 -13.44 3.21 -3.87
N ASN A 119 -12.59 4.19 -3.61
CA ASN A 119 -11.30 4.34 -4.29
C ASN A 119 -10.19 3.55 -3.60
N TYR A 120 -10.43 2.97 -2.42
CA TYR A 120 -9.40 2.22 -1.71
C TYR A 120 -9.29 0.78 -2.25
N PRO A 121 -8.06 0.27 -2.42
CA PRO A 121 -7.87 -1.13 -2.75
C PRO A 121 -8.28 -1.99 -1.55
N GLU A 122 -9.10 -3.00 -1.84
CA GLU A 122 -9.72 -3.92 -0.88
C GLU A 122 -9.26 -5.36 -1.15
N SER A 123 -9.22 -6.20 -0.12
CA SER A 123 -8.81 -7.60 -0.23
C SER A 123 -9.97 -8.56 0.02
N TYR A 124 -9.83 -9.80 -0.46
CA TYR A 124 -10.68 -10.91 -0.04
C TYR A 124 -9.80 -12.13 0.33
N PRO A 125 -9.93 -12.69 1.55
CA PRO A 125 -10.78 -12.21 2.64
C PRO A 125 -10.39 -10.78 3.11
N GLN A 126 -11.30 -10.11 3.81
CA GLN A 126 -11.05 -8.76 4.29
C GLN A 126 -9.95 -8.80 5.37
N LEU A 127 -9.00 -7.88 5.27
CA LEU A 127 -7.96 -7.72 6.29
C LEU A 127 -8.51 -6.93 7.49
N PRO A 128 -8.08 -7.24 8.73
CA PRO A 128 -8.42 -6.46 9.90
C PRO A 128 -7.81 -5.06 9.77
N ARG A 129 -8.62 -4.05 9.46
CA ARG A 129 -8.13 -2.72 9.04
C ARG A 129 -7.29 -2.04 10.11
N ASP A 130 -7.77 -2.02 11.35
CA ASP A 130 -7.11 -1.38 12.50
C ASP A 130 -5.72 -1.98 12.79
N GLU A 131 -5.54 -3.26 12.48
CA GLU A 131 -4.27 -3.97 12.65
C GLU A 131 -3.37 -3.88 11.41
N THR A 132 -3.90 -3.42 10.27
CA THR A 132 -3.21 -3.43 8.96
C THR A 132 -3.19 -2.04 8.30
N VAL A 133 -4.12 -1.75 7.40
CA VAL A 133 -4.12 -0.55 6.53
C VAL A 133 -4.42 0.74 7.30
N GLU A 134 -5.06 0.65 8.47
CA GLU A 134 -5.37 1.77 9.37
C GLU A 134 -4.49 1.75 10.63
N ASN A 135 -3.47 0.88 10.67
CA ASN A 135 -2.57 0.76 11.82
C ASN A 135 -1.82 2.09 12.08
N PRO A 136 -1.87 2.64 13.32
CA PRO A 136 -1.23 3.92 13.64
C PRO A 136 0.29 3.94 13.42
N HIS A 137 0.99 2.82 13.59
CA HIS A 137 2.43 2.75 13.33
C HIS A 137 2.72 2.84 11.83
N LEU A 138 1.94 2.15 10.99
CA LEU A 138 2.05 2.27 9.54
C LEU A 138 1.76 3.71 9.07
N GLN A 139 0.74 4.35 9.64
CA GLN A 139 0.41 5.75 9.33
C GLN A 139 1.56 6.70 9.69
N LYS A 140 2.18 6.53 10.87
CA LYS A 140 3.39 7.28 11.26
C LYS A 140 4.53 7.08 10.28
N HIS A 141 4.75 5.86 9.80
CA HIS A 141 5.76 5.59 8.78
C HIS A 141 5.47 6.30 7.46
N ILE A 142 4.22 6.31 7.00
CA ILE A 142 3.81 7.03 5.78
C ILE A 142 4.05 8.53 5.93
N LEU A 143 3.66 9.12 7.06
CA LEU A 143 3.89 10.55 7.33
C LEU A 143 5.38 10.89 7.44
N GLU A 144 6.20 10.00 8.00
CA GLU A 144 7.66 10.19 8.04
C GLU A 144 8.26 10.14 6.63
N LEU A 145 7.82 9.19 5.79
CA LEU A 145 8.23 9.17 4.37
C LEU A 145 7.83 10.44 3.64
N ALA A 146 6.61 10.94 3.88
CA ALA A 146 6.14 12.21 3.33
C ALA A 146 6.96 13.41 3.85
N SER A 147 7.42 13.35 5.10
CA SER A 147 8.25 14.39 5.72
C SER A 147 9.65 14.43 5.14
N ILE A 148 10.26 13.27 4.85
CA ILE A 148 11.54 13.17 4.12
C ILE A 148 11.45 13.84 2.73
N LEU A 149 10.25 13.83 2.14
CA LEU A 149 9.95 14.33 0.81
C LEU A 149 9.35 15.75 0.79
N ASP A 150 9.15 16.37 1.97
CA ASP A 150 8.52 17.69 2.12
C ASP A 150 7.11 17.79 1.49
N VAL A 151 6.34 16.70 1.55
CA VAL A 151 4.96 16.60 1.02
C VAL A 151 3.96 16.17 2.08
N ARG A 152 4.31 16.28 3.37
CA ARG A 152 3.44 15.87 4.47
C ARG A 152 2.05 16.53 4.43
N ASN A 153 1.99 17.76 3.94
CA ASN A 153 0.76 18.56 3.82
C ASN A 153 -0.33 17.96 2.92
N VAL A 154 -0.04 16.98 2.05
CA VAL A 154 -1.06 16.33 1.20
C VAL A 154 -1.75 15.14 1.91
N PHE A 155 -1.26 14.77 3.10
CA PHE A 155 -1.80 13.68 3.92
C PHE A 155 -2.61 14.21 5.10
N PHE A 156 -3.61 13.45 5.53
CA PHE A 156 -4.28 13.66 6.80
C PHE A 156 -3.36 13.25 7.95
N GLU A 157 -3.29 14.10 8.96
CA GLU A 157 -2.64 13.79 10.22
C GLU A 157 -3.74 13.40 11.19
N ASN A 158 -3.81 12.11 11.52
CA ASN A 158 -4.64 11.69 12.63
C ASN A 158 -3.93 12.20 13.89
N THR A 159 -4.35 13.37 14.40
CA THR A 159 -4.02 13.80 15.75
C THR A 159 -4.69 12.81 16.69
N ILE A 160 -3.96 11.78 17.10
CA ILE A 160 -4.32 11.00 18.28
C ILE A 160 -3.92 11.87 19.47
N ASP A 161 -4.61 12.99 19.63
CA ASP A 161 -4.64 13.80 20.84
C ASP A 161 -6.12 14.16 21.03
N ASP A 162 -6.62 13.85 22.23
CA ASP A 162 -7.95 14.07 22.78
C ASP A 162 -9.09 13.15 22.31
N TYR A 163 -9.24 12.01 22.99
CA TYR A 163 -10.40 11.71 23.86
C TYR A 163 -10.10 10.56 24.83
#